data_AF-A0AAU1JDN7-F1
#
_entry.id   AF-A0AAU1JDN7-F1
#
_cell.length_a   1.000
_cell.length_b   1.000
_cell.length_c   1.000
_cell.angle_alpha   90.00
_cell.angle_beta   90.00
_cell.angle_gamma   90.00
#
_symmetry.space_group_name_H-M   'P 1'
#
loop_
_entity.id
_entity.type
_entity.pdbx_description
1 polymer ?
#
loop_
_entity_poly.entity_id
_entity_poly.type
_entity_poly.pdbx_seq_one_letter_code
_entity_poly.pdbx_strand_id
1 'polypeptide(L)'
;MGTPTPSQNGTIDVKPSHLHYVAGGFAGQQTPFDKAAKDLLTELHKYPDAGGYGTAAQNFAKSYVEVANLFLDVWARSVESVGGAAVGFATTANNYSTAEAANDASGKTKAQIQPPPQVIDKAPAYGPVPDLKWGDDDGGDDFIRSLLECIPDLIWHIIRPLLHHAFRWGKVAEVYPYPQQHYLNSLSQAWGNMTITLSTTESMLTGFVNGITQQSNSEWYDAMRHFCSALWGTTAWAKNDPNAAYKWKHDSASSPTATHPVMSVLFDSAKKISDLLYELAEAAVELNGKVWDIYFEAVKQAVGQIDLSDGFDLEDVKQGVKTVGSVVKGIFSAGAEVGAEITLNLDTAALNAVVEHYNTRVNGLTPQFRALKPNLEEAKRSAPTYEAEEARAEAFGARALDEFKKDHKWTNPEDTKNGVYKIDLASSEWLDDGHTIDKHVGKTPEQLAQRLRDQSDPPTAAWPNNKPMIAGASSFKDIESAQRLTQYNVNAHSTQIKAWLDGPPPPEEGEVKKFVGPGSNGEVTGISVTKQPYDPNDPMTGFKQGGMDAKPVDVKNIDTRLKYDSNLDPPFVVMTSMPAR
;
A
#
# COMPACT_ATOMS: atom_id res chain seq x y z
N MET A 1 -4.84 -25.40 28.12
CA MET A 1 -5.67 -26.53 27.67
C MET A 1 -5.44 -26.69 26.18
N GLY A 2 -5.11 -27.90 25.73
CA GLY A 2 -4.51 -28.15 24.41
C GLY A 2 -5.44 -27.79 23.25
N THR A 3 -4.89 -27.04 22.29
CA THR A 3 -5.47 -26.80 20.97
C THR A 3 -5.55 -28.12 20.20
N PRO A 4 -6.70 -28.49 19.62
CA PRO A 4 -6.78 -29.63 18.72
C PRO A 4 -5.95 -29.33 17.46
N THR A 5 -5.13 -30.28 17.04
CA THR A 5 -4.45 -30.27 15.75
C THR A 5 -5.51 -30.28 14.63
N PRO A 6 -5.39 -29.45 13.57
CA PRO A 6 -6.33 -29.47 12.45
C PRO A 6 -6.40 -30.88 11.85
N SER A 7 -7.60 -31.43 11.65
CA SER A 7 -7.74 -32.74 11.02
C SER A 7 -7.28 -32.66 9.56
N GLN A 8 -6.24 -33.42 9.23
CA GLN A 8 -5.95 -33.78 7.86
C GLN A 8 -7.09 -34.69 7.37
N ASN A 9 -7.75 -34.29 6.28
CA ASN A 9 -8.81 -34.99 5.55
C ASN A 9 -10.17 -35.10 6.27
N GLY A 10 -11.00 -34.07 6.11
CA GLY A 10 -12.43 -34.08 6.43
C GLY A 10 -13.11 -32.84 5.85
N THR A 11 -14.39 -32.96 5.47
CA THR A 11 -15.27 -31.84 5.09
C THR A 11 -15.15 -30.73 6.13
N ILE A 12 -14.81 -29.50 5.74
CA ILE A 12 -14.69 -28.40 6.69
C ILE A 12 -16.10 -27.93 7.04
N ASP A 13 -16.60 -28.36 8.19
CA ASP A 13 -17.83 -27.86 8.81
C ASP A 13 -17.54 -26.47 9.42
N VAL A 14 -17.76 -25.42 8.63
CA VAL A 14 -17.54 -24.03 9.09
C VAL A 14 -18.66 -23.63 10.04
N LYS A 15 -18.27 -23.04 11.18
CA LYS A 15 -19.16 -22.62 12.25
C LYS A 15 -18.97 -21.14 12.52
N PRO A 16 -19.96 -20.45 13.13
CA PRO A 16 -19.78 -19.06 13.56
C PRO A 16 -18.52 -18.84 14.40
N SER A 17 -18.13 -19.82 15.24
CA SER A 17 -16.88 -19.75 16.02
C SER A 17 -15.61 -19.73 15.17
N HIS A 18 -15.61 -20.38 13.99
CA HIS A 18 -14.48 -20.32 13.05
C HIS A 18 -14.38 -18.93 12.41
N LEU A 19 -15.51 -18.31 12.05
CA LEU A 19 -15.52 -16.94 11.55
C LEU A 19 -15.08 -15.93 12.62
N HIS A 20 -15.51 -16.07 13.87
CA HIS A 20 -15.00 -15.25 14.98
C HIS A 20 -13.48 -15.41 15.18
N TYR A 21 -12.95 -16.62 15.01
CA TYR A 21 -11.51 -16.86 15.06
C TYR A 21 -10.78 -16.13 13.91
N VAL A 22 -11.30 -16.20 12.68
CA VAL A 22 -10.74 -15.46 11.54
C VAL A 22 -10.82 -13.95 11.78
N ALA A 23 -11.97 -13.43 12.25
CA ALA A 23 -12.15 -12.03 12.60
C ALA A 23 -11.11 -11.55 13.63
N GLY A 24 -10.92 -12.32 14.70
CA GLY A 24 -9.90 -12.03 15.72
C GLY A 24 -8.47 -12.10 15.16
N GLY A 25 -8.21 -13.01 14.22
CA GLY A 25 -6.95 -13.10 13.51
C GLY A 25 -6.65 -11.85 12.67
N PHE A 26 -7.63 -11.38 11.88
CA PHE A 26 -7.50 -10.15 11.09
C PHE A 26 -7.28 -8.92 11.98
N ALA A 27 -8.11 -8.71 13.00
CA ALA A 27 -7.94 -7.61 13.94
C ALA A 27 -6.59 -7.68 14.68
N GLY A 28 -6.16 -8.89 15.04
CA GLY A 28 -4.88 -9.15 15.68
C GLY A 28 -3.67 -8.83 14.79
N GLN A 29 -3.80 -8.94 13.46
CA GLN A 29 -2.75 -8.56 12.51
C GLN A 29 -2.80 -7.08 12.12
N GLN A 30 -3.96 -6.44 12.17
CA GLN A 30 -4.09 -5.01 11.87
C GLN A 30 -3.22 -4.15 12.80
N THR A 31 -3.18 -4.48 14.09
CA THR A 31 -2.41 -3.73 15.10
C THR A 31 -0.89 -3.73 14.82
N PRO A 32 -0.19 -4.87 14.69
CA PRO A 32 1.23 -4.87 14.36
C PRO A 32 1.51 -4.30 12.96
N PHE A 33 0.57 -4.44 12.01
CA PHE A 33 0.70 -3.85 10.68
C PHE A 33 0.68 -2.32 10.73
N ASP A 34 -0.26 -1.72 11.46
CA ASP A 34 -0.30 -0.27 11.72
C ASP A 34 0.92 0.21 12.52
N LYS A 35 1.32 -0.55 13.55
CA LYS A 35 2.46 -0.21 14.39
C LYS A 35 3.76 -0.13 13.58
N ALA A 36 3.95 -0.98 12.58
CA ALA A 36 5.18 -0.97 11.78
C ALA A 36 5.41 0.36 11.05
N ALA A 37 4.37 1.02 10.55
CA ALA A 37 4.52 2.35 9.94
C ALA A 37 4.89 3.43 10.97
N LYS A 38 4.33 3.35 12.19
CA LYS A 38 4.68 4.25 13.31
C LYS A 38 6.12 4.02 13.79
N ASP A 39 6.55 2.77 13.85
CA ASP A 39 7.91 2.38 14.20
C ASP A 39 8.89 2.85 13.13
N LEU A 40 8.56 2.67 11.85
CA LEU A 40 9.33 3.21 10.74
C LEU A 40 9.52 4.72 10.93
N LEU A 41 8.44 5.50 11.07
CA LEU A 41 8.54 6.94 11.29
C LEU A 41 9.36 7.29 12.53
N THR A 42 9.26 6.52 13.61
CA THR A 42 10.09 6.71 14.80
C THR A 42 11.57 6.54 14.48
N GLU A 43 11.94 5.52 13.71
CA GLU A 43 13.33 5.32 13.25
C GLU A 43 13.78 6.41 12.28
N LEU A 44 12.92 6.82 11.35
CA LEU A 44 13.25 7.88 10.40
C LEU A 44 13.51 9.22 11.11
N HIS A 45 12.71 9.58 12.11
CA HIS A 45 12.85 10.83 12.86
C HIS A 45 14.06 10.87 13.80
N LYS A 46 14.79 9.77 14.00
CA LYS A 46 16.08 9.81 14.72
C LYS A 46 17.18 10.50 13.92
N TYR A 47 17.03 10.53 12.60
CA TYR A 47 18.04 11.04 11.68
C TYR A 47 17.44 12.01 10.66
N PRO A 48 16.85 13.13 11.10
CA PRO A 48 16.53 14.22 10.18
C PRO A 48 17.82 14.74 9.52
N ASP A 49 17.70 15.38 8.36
CA ASP A 49 18.80 16.13 7.73
C ASP A 49 20.03 15.31 7.28
N ALA A 50 19.92 13.99 7.21
CA ALA A 50 21.04 13.11 6.87
C ALA A 50 21.51 13.20 5.40
N GLY A 51 20.75 13.88 4.53
CA GLY A 51 20.95 13.90 3.07
C GLY A 51 22.04 14.85 2.58
N GLY A 52 22.56 15.75 3.42
CA GLY A 52 23.64 16.67 3.08
C GLY A 52 23.21 17.88 2.24
N TYR A 53 24.17 18.77 1.97
CA TYR A 53 23.95 20.02 1.23
C TYR A 53 24.17 19.87 -0.29
N GLY A 54 23.65 20.84 -1.05
CA GLY A 54 23.82 20.92 -2.50
C GLY A 54 22.59 20.51 -3.31
N THR A 55 22.55 20.94 -4.58
CA THR A 55 21.36 20.78 -5.45
C THR A 55 21.00 19.31 -5.71
N ALA A 56 22.00 18.44 -5.91
CA ALA A 56 21.75 17.02 -6.15
C ALA A 56 21.12 16.34 -4.92
N ALA A 57 21.68 16.59 -3.72
CA ALA A 57 21.17 16.09 -2.46
C ALA A 57 19.75 16.59 -2.16
N GLN A 58 19.47 17.88 -2.38
CA GLN A 58 18.14 18.46 -2.19
C GLN A 58 17.09 17.86 -3.13
N ASN A 59 17.45 17.61 -4.39
CA ASN A 59 16.55 16.97 -5.35
C ASN A 59 16.25 15.51 -5.00
N PHE A 60 17.25 14.80 -4.47
CA PHE A 60 17.09 13.46 -3.92
C PHE A 60 16.14 13.49 -2.72
N ALA A 61 16.41 14.33 -1.71
CA ALA A 61 15.60 14.45 -0.50
C ALA A 61 14.13 14.78 -0.80
N LYS A 62 13.88 15.73 -1.71
CA LYS A 62 12.52 16.07 -2.17
C LYS A 62 11.80 14.87 -2.80
N SER A 63 12.51 14.09 -3.62
CA SER A 63 11.92 12.92 -4.29
C SER A 63 11.69 11.77 -3.31
N TYR A 64 12.57 11.63 -2.32
CA TYR A 64 12.38 10.71 -1.19
C TYR A 64 11.11 11.04 -0.42
N VAL A 65 10.94 12.28 0.05
CA VAL A 65 9.76 12.70 0.83
C VAL A 65 8.47 12.46 0.05
N GLU A 66 8.44 12.84 -1.23
CA GLU A 66 7.27 12.65 -2.09
C GLU A 66 6.87 11.16 -2.21
N VAL A 67 7.83 10.28 -2.49
CA VAL A 67 7.58 8.85 -2.70
C VAL A 67 7.27 8.13 -1.38
N ALA A 68 8.01 8.45 -0.32
CA ALA A 68 7.87 7.83 0.98
C ALA A 68 6.53 8.19 1.66
N ASN A 69 6.05 9.44 1.50
CA ASN A 69 4.72 9.80 1.96
C ASN A 69 3.63 9.06 1.17
N LEU A 70 3.79 8.91 -0.15
CA LEU A 70 2.85 8.13 -0.95
C LEU A 70 2.86 6.64 -0.55
N PHE A 71 4.01 6.08 -0.19
CA PHE A 71 4.10 4.73 0.39
C PHE A 71 3.28 4.62 1.70
N LEU A 72 3.40 5.60 2.60
CA LEU A 72 2.63 5.61 3.85
C LEU A 72 1.12 5.75 3.62
N ASP A 73 0.70 6.52 2.61
CA ASP A 73 -0.71 6.61 2.19
C ASP A 73 -1.26 5.25 1.74
N VAL A 74 -0.49 4.50 0.95
CA VAL A 74 -0.86 3.15 0.49
C VAL A 74 -0.93 2.19 1.68
N TRP A 75 0.07 2.23 2.57
CA TRP A 75 0.09 1.43 3.79
C TRP A 75 -1.14 1.69 4.68
N ALA A 76 -1.47 2.96 4.90
CA ALA A 76 -2.61 3.37 5.72
C ALA A 76 -3.94 2.82 5.18
N ARG A 77 -4.14 2.85 3.86
CA ARG A 77 -5.34 2.27 3.23
C ARG A 77 -5.40 0.74 3.36
N SER A 78 -4.25 0.07 3.26
CA SER A 78 -4.16 -1.37 3.52
C SER A 78 -4.45 -1.74 4.97
N VAL A 79 -4.19 -0.85 5.95
CA VAL A 79 -4.59 -1.08 7.35
C VAL A 79 -6.11 -1.09 7.47
N GLU A 80 -6.79 -0.10 6.88
CA GLU A 80 -8.25 0.02 6.91
C GLU A 80 -8.95 -1.22 6.31
N SER A 81 -8.46 -1.72 5.17
CA SER A 81 -9.03 -2.88 4.48
C SER A 81 -9.02 -4.16 5.35
N VAL A 82 -7.93 -4.39 6.10
CA VAL A 82 -7.83 -5.50 7.07
C VAL A 82 -8.87 -5.37 8.18
N GLY A 83 -9.19 -4.14 8.60
CA GLY A 83 -10.21 -3.85 9.61
C GLY A 83 -11.61 -4.18 9.13
N GLY A 84 -11.93 -3.79 7.89
CA GLY A 84 -13.21 -4.12 7.25
C GLY A 84 -13.44 -5.63 7.21
N ALA A 85 -12.44 -6.38 6.74
CA ALA A 85 -12.51 -7.84 6.70
C ALA A 85 -12.74 -8.47 8.09
N ALA A 86 -12.06 -7.97 9.13
CA ALA A 86 -12.25 -8.46 10.50
C ALA A 86 -13.69 -8.29 10.98
N VAL A 87 -14.29 -7.12 10.72
CA VAL A 87 -15.66 -6.84 11.13
C VAL A 87 -16.66 -7.63 10.30
N GLY A 88 -16.49 -7.73 8.99
CA GLY A 88 -17.40 -8.51 8.13
C GLY A 88 -17.51 -9.98 8.53
N PHE A 89 -16.38 -10.62 8.88
CA PHE A 89 -16.41 -12.00 9.40
C PHE A 89 -17.16 -12.10 10.74
N ALA A 90 -16.95 -11.16 11.67
CA ALA A 90 -17.64 -11.15 12.95
C ALA A 90 -19.15 -10.89 12.81
N THR A 91 -19.53 -9.93 11.97
CA THR A 91 -20.92 -9.59 11.64
C THR A 91 -21.64 -10.80 11.06
N THR A 92 -21.01 -11.50 10.11
CA THR A 92 -21.58 -12.70 9.50
C THR A 92 -21.78 -13.82 10.50
N ALA A 93 -20.80 -14.08 11.36
CA ALA A 93 -20.93 -15.06 12.43
C ALA A 93 -22.12 -14.77 13.34
N ASN A 94 -22.28 -13.50 13.75
CA ASN A 94 -23.38 -13.06 14.60
C ASN A 94 -24.74 -13.18 13.91
N ASN A 95 -24.82 -12.74 12.65
CA ASN A 95 -26.04 -12.79 11.85
C ASN A 95 -26.49 -14.24 11.63
N TYR A 96 -25.55 -15.12 11.28
CA TYR A 96 -25.83 -16.54 11.09
C TYR A 96 -26.28 -17.22 12.39
N SER A 97 -25.56 -17.01 13.51
CA SER A 97 -25.97 -17.51 14.84
C SER A 97 -27.36 -17.05 15.25
N THR A 98 -27.71 -15.81 14.89
CA THR A 98 -29.02 -15.22 15.19
C THR A 98 -30.12 -15.84 14.33
N ALA A 99 -29.86 -16.01 13.02
CA ALA A 99 -30.78 -16.64 12.09
C ALA A 99 -31.04 -18.12 12.44
N GLU A 100 -29.99 -18.86 12.81
CA GLU A 100 -30.11 -20.26 13.25
C GLU A 100 -30.94 -20.38 14.53
N ALA A 101 -30.70 -19.52 15.52
CA ALA A 101 -31.50 -19.50 16.74
C ALA A 101 -32.97 -19.11 16.50
N ALA A 102 -33.23 -18.19 15.57
CA ALA A 102 -34.59 -17.79 15.20
C ALA A 102 -35.36 -18.89 14.46
N ASN A 103 -34.66 -19.76 13.73
CA ASN A 103 -35.26 -20.88 12.99
C ASN A 103 -35.44 -22.16 13.86
N ASP A 104 -34.96 -22.19 15.10
CA ASP A 104 -35.22 -23.30 16.01
C ASP A 104 -36.64 -23.23 16.60
N ALA A 105 -37.53 -24.08 16.06
CA ALA A 105 -38.91 -24.22 16.53
C ALA A 105 -39.03 -24.63 18.02
N SER A 106 -37.97 -25.21 18.62
CA SER A 106 -37.97 -25.57 20.04
C SER A 106 -37.62 -24.40 20.98
N GLY A 107 -37.07 -23.31 20.43
CA GLY A 107 -36.63 -22.14 21.18
C GLY A 107 -35.47 -22.41 22.15
N LYS A 108 -34.75 -23.52 21.99
CA LYS A 108 -33.66 -23.93 22.88
C LYS A 108 -32.31 -23.43 22.40
N THR A 109 -32.14 -23.27 21.10
CA THR A 109 -30.93 -22.70 20.49
C THR A 109 -30.83 -21.22 20.87
N LYS A 110 -29.69 -20.85 21.45
CA LYS A 110 -29.36 -19.46 21.77
C LYS A 110 -28.27 -18.98 20.83
N ALA A 111 -28.51 -17.82 20.22
CA ALA A 111 -27.52 -17.18 19.38
C ALA A 111 -26.21 -16.96 20.15
N GLN A 112 -25.11 -17.50 19.62
CA GLN A 112 -23.77 -17.23 20.11
C GLN A 112 -23.25 -16.01 19.35
N ILE A 113 -23.27 -14.86 20.01
CA ILE A 113 -22.81 -13.59 19.45
C ILE A 113 -21.61 -13.07 20.22
N GLN A 114 -20.69 -12.41 19.52
CA GLN A 114 -19.57 -11.69 20.10
C GLN A 114 -19.56 -10.25 19.58
N PRO A 115 -19.16 -9.25 20.38
CA PRO A 115 -19.00 -7.90 19.86
C PRO A 115 -17.98 -7.93 18.69
N PRO A 116 -18.20 -7.15 17.62
CA PRO A 116 -17.19 -6.98 16.58
C PRO A 116 -15.86 -6.54 17.19
N PRO A 117 -14.72 -7.00 16.63
CA PRO A 117 -13.41 -6.61 17.13
C PRO A 117 -13.22 -5.09 17.02
N GLN A 118 -12.46 -4.52 17.96
CA GLN A 118 -11.99 -3.15 17.83
C GLN A 118 -10.94 -3.09 16.71
N VAL A 119 -11.17 -2.24 15.71
CA VAL A 119 -10.33 -2.11 14.52
C VAL A 119 -10.10 -0.64 14.18
N ILE A 120 -9.11 -0.41 13.33
CA ILE A 120 -8.92 0.84 12.62
C ILE A 120 -9.84 0.82 11.40
N ASP A 121 -10.87 1.67 11.40
CA ASP A 121 -11.90 1.74 10.35
C ASP A 121 -11.66 2.87 9.34
N LYS A 122 -10.56 3.61 9.51
CA LYS A 122 -10.12 4.68 8.61
C LYS A 122 -8.62 4.65 8.45
N ALA A 123 -8.15 4.92 7.24
CA ALA A 123 -6.72 5.05 6.94
C ALA A 123 -6.02 5.95 7.98
N PRO A 124 -5.04 5.43 8.73
CA PRO A 124 -4.29 6.21 9.71
C PRO A 124 -3.59 7.42 9.10
N ALA A 125 -3.66 8.55 9.79
CA ALA A 125 -2.86 9.72 9.46
C ALA A 125 -1.51 9.61 10.18
N TYR A 126 -0.52 9.00 9.53
CA TYR A 126 0.81 8.76 10.12
C TYR A 126 1.65 10.04 10.29
N GLY A 127 1.35 11.10 9.53
CA GLY A 127 2.22 12.26 9.41
C GLY A 127 3.29 12.07 8.34
N PRO A 128 4.03 13.13 7.99
CA PRO A 128 5.03 13.07 6.93
C PRO A 128 6.28 12.32 7.40
N VAL A 129 7.00 11.71 6.45
CA VAL A 129 8.39 11.33 6.69
C VAL A 129 9.27 12.57 6.89
N PRO A 130 10.34 12.49 7.70
CA PRO A 130 11.28 13.60 7.85
C PRO A 130 11.94 13.93 6.52
N ASP A 131 12.19 15.22 6.30
CA ASP A 131 13.00 15.68 5.18
C ASP A 131 14.46 15.32 5.46
N LEU A 132 15.15 14.80 4.43
CA LEU A 132 16.58 14.50 4.52
C LEU A 132 17.42 15.73 4.16
N LYS A 133 16.80 16.81 3.69
CA LYS A 133 17.48 18.04 3.35
C LYS A 133 18.23 18.58 4.58
N TRP A 134 19.48 18.94 4.38
CA TRP A 134 20.26 19.61 5.41
C TRP A 134 19.77 21.04 5.70
N GLY A 135 19.62 21.40 6.98
CA GLY A 135 19.48 22.79 7.45
C GLY A 135 18.42 23.06 8.54
N ASP A 136 17.74 22.04 9.05
CA ASP A 136 16.71 22.11 10.10
C ASP A 136 17.20 21.60 11.48
N ASP A 137 18.28 20.80 11.56
CA ASP A 137 18.92 20.34 12.82
C ASP A 137 20.47 20.30 12.70
N ASP A 138 21.18 20.92 13.67
CA ASP A 138 22.61 21.31 13.58
C ASP A 138 23.63 20.16 13.78
N GLY A 139 23.40 18.98 13.20
CA GLY A 139 24.23 17.77 13.38
C GLY A 139 25.57 17.74 12.60
N GLY A 140 26.18 18.91 12.33
CA GLY A 140 27.27 19.06 11.35
C GLY A 140 28.69 18.62 11.77
N ASP A 141 28.90 18.14 13.01
CA ASP A 141 30.26 17.97 13.56
C ASP A 141 30.79 16.52 13.57
N ASP A 142 29.99 15.50 13.25
CA ASP A 142 30.39 14.09 13.40
C ASP A 142 31.51 13.67 12.43
N PHE A 143 31.59 14.22 11.21
CA PHE A 143 32.70 13.94 10.28
C PHE A 143 34.02 14.53 10.79
N ILE A 144 34.02 15.80 11.21
CA ILE A 144 35.20 16.43 11.81
C ILE A 144 35.60 15.63 13.05
N ARG A 145 34.64 15.10 13.81
CA ARG A 145 34.85 14.32 15.04
C ARG A 145 35.31 12.88 14.83
N SER A 146 34.89 12.19 13.77
CA SER A 146 35.48 10.90 13.37
C SER A 146 36.92 11.09 12.85
N LEU A 147 37.18 12.22 12.20
CA LEU A 147 38.53 12.68 11.84
C LEU A 147 39.42 13.01 13.05
N LEU A 148 38.81 13.41 14.18
CA LEU A 148 39.53 13.74 15.43
C LEU A 148 40.21 12.52 16.08
N GLU A 149 39.80 11.28 15.77
CA GLU A 149 40.29 10.09 16.50
C GLU A 149 41.62 9.52 15.97
N CYS A 150 42.00 9.80 14.72
CA CYS A 150 43.17 9.19 14.06
C CYS A 150 44.42 10.08 13.98
N ILE A 151 44.38 11.33 14.46
CA ILE A 151 45.48 12.30 14.34
C ILE A 151 45.96 12.73 15.73
N PRO A 152 47.28 12.69 16.03
CA PRO A 152 47.81 13.20 17.31
C PRO A 152 47.50 14.70 17.53
N ASP A 153 47.13 15.08 18.76
CA ASP A 153 46.66 16.42 19.18
C ASP A 153 47.53 17.61 18.71
N LEU A 154 48.84 17.38 18.56
CA LEU A 154 49.82 18.40 18.19
C LEU A 154 49.72 18.80 16.70
N ILE A 155 49.54 17.82 15.81
CA ILE A 155 49.36 18.04 14.36
C ILE A 155 47.98 18.65 14.11
N TRP A 156 47.01 18.28 14.94
CA TRP A 156 45.65 18.74 14.85
C TRP A 156 45.47 20.26 15.05
N HIS A 157 46.20 20.87 15.99
CA HIS A 157 46.13 22.32 16.23
C HIS A 157 46.53 23.16 15.01
N ILE A 158 47.30 22.57 14.08
CA ILE A 158 47.74 23.21 12.84
C ILE A 158 46.72 22.97 11.71
N ILE A 159 46.15 21.76 11.64
CA ILE A 159 45.25 21.33 10.56
C ILE A 159 43.82 21.86 10.74
N ARG A 160 43.30 21.95 11.98
CA ARG A 160 41.90 22.32 12.26
C ARG A 160 41.46 23.69 11.67
N PRO A 161 42.24 24.79 11.82
CA PRO A 161 41.87 26.07 11.21
C PRO A 161 41.84 26.00 9.68
N LEU A 162 42.72 25.19 9.10
CA LEU A 162 42.83 24.98 7.66
C LEU A 162 41.69 24.12 7.12
N LEU A 163 41.22 23.11 7.84
CA LEU A 163 40.04 22.33 7.46
C LEU A 163 38.76 23.19 7.38
N HIS A 164 38.57 24.11 8.33
CA HIS A 164 37.48 25.09 8.28
C HIS A 164 37.56 26.00 7.05
N HIS A 165 38.77 26.28 6.56
CA HIS A 165 38.96 27.01 5.30
C HIS A 165 38.87 26.10 4.08
N ALA A 166 39.35 24.85 4.13
CA ALA A 166 39.40 23.85 3.06
C ALA A 166 38.02 23.48 2.52
N PHE A 167 37.02 23.35 3.39
CA PHE A 167 35.63 23.17 2.97
C PHE A 167 35.04 24.37 2.20
N ARG A 168 35.79 25.48 2.08
CA ARG A 168 35.45 26.63 1.23
C ARG A 168 36.19 26.64 -0.12
N TRP A 169 36.96 25.60 -0.47
CA TRP A 169 37.76 25.53 -1.70
C TRP A 169 37.09 24.69 -2.79
N GLY A 170 37.15 25.19 -4.02
CA GLY A 170 36.54 24.54 -5.17
C GLY A 170 35.04 24.29 -4.99
N LYS A 171 34.53 23.24 -5.63
CA LYS A 171 33.13 22.82 -5.55
C LYS A 171 32.77 22.10 -4.25
N VAL A 172 33.74 21.81 -3.38
CA VAL A 172 33.48 21.15 -2.09
C VAL A 172 32.54 21.99 -1.23
N ALA A 173 32.67 23.31 -1.29
CA ALA A 173 31.79 24.25 -0.62
C ALA A 173 30.32 24.18 -1.09
N GLU A 174 30.08 23.68 -2.29
CA GLU A 174 28.72 23.58 -2.87
C GLU A 174 27.94 22.38 -2.31
N VAL A 175 28.63 21.42 -1.69
CA VAL A 175 28.04 20.18 -1.17
C VAL A 175 28.36 19.95 0.31
N TYR A 176 29.06 20.88 0.96
CA TYR A 176 29.33 20.83 2.40
C TYR A 176 28.22 21.54 3.19
N PRO A 177 27.76 20.97 4.32
CA PRO A 177 28.19 19.68 4.87
C PRO A 177 27.67 18.48 4.10
N TYR A 178 28.48 17.43 4.12
CA TYR A 178 28.24 16.20 3.37
C TYR A 178 27.11 15.36 3.99
N PRO A 179 26.51 14.42 3.22
CA PRO A 179 25.52 13.51 3.76
C PRO A 179 26.09 12.61 4.88
N GLN A 180 25.26 12.27 5.87
CA GLN A 180 25.64 11.47 7.03
C GLN A 180 25.49 9.97 6.72
N GLN A 181 26.58 9.32 6.29
CA GLN A 181 26.56 7.93 5.81
C GLN A 181 25.98 6.90 6.80
N HIS A 182 26.30 7.01 8.09
CA HIS A 182 25.81 6.05 9.10
C HIS A 182 24.31 6.19 9.30
N TYR A 183 23.82 7.43 9.30
CA TYR A 183 22.41 7.74 9.43
C TYR A 183 21.63 7.25 8.21
N LEU A 184 22.12 7.54 6.99
CA LEU A 184 21.52 7.04 5.75
C LEU A 184 21.48 5.51 5.68
N ASN A 185 22.52 4.82 6.17
CA ASN A 185 22.54 3.37 6.28
C ASN A 185 21.51 2.85 7.31
N SER A 186 21.36 3.52 8.46
CA SER A 186 20.30 3.18 9.43
C SER A 186 18.89 3.39 8.85
N LEU A 187 18.67 4.49 8.12
CA LEU A 187 17.41 4.75 7.41
C LEU A 187 17.14 3.67 6.35
N SER A 188 18.17 3.29 5.59
CA SER A 188 18.09 2.18 4.61
C SER A 188 17.62 0.89 5.27
N GLN A 189 18.18 0.51 6.42
CA GLN A 189 17.77 -0.70 7.15
C GLN A 189 16.33 -0.60 7.68
N ALA A 190 15.92 0.57 8.18
CA ALA A 190 14.55 0.79 8.64
C ALA A 190 13.53 0.56 7.50
N TRP A 191 13.80 1.07 6.30
CA TRP A 191 12.99 0.81 5.12
C TRP A 191 13.00 -0.67 4.71
N GLY A 192 14.16 -1.31 4.73
CA GLY A 192 14.29 -2.74 4.44
C GLY A 192 13.46 -3.62 5.38
N ASN A 193 13.37 -3.27 6.68
CA ASN A 193 12.60 -4.03 7.66
C ASN A 193 11.08 -4.05 7.38
N MET A 194 10.55 -3.08 6.63
CA MET A 194 9.12 -3.05 6.27
C MET A 194 8.70 -4.28 5.44
N THR A 195 9.63 -4.87 4.68
CA THR A 195 9.35 -6.05 3.85
C THR A 195 9.03 -7.29 4.70
N ILE A 196 9.59 -7.38 5.91
CA ILE A 196 9.34 -8.47 6.86
C ILE A 196 7.90 -8.40 7.36
N THR A 197 7.44 -7.21 7.75
CA THR A 197 6.08 -6.98 8.20
C THR A 197 5.08 -7.30 7.10
N LEU A 198 5.31 -6.80 5.87
CA LEU A 198 4.45 -7.08 4.71
C LEU A 198 4.27 -8.58 4.49
N SER A 199 5.38 -9.33 4.47
CA SER A 199 5.37 -10.78 4.23
C SER A 199 4.67 -11.53 5.36
N THR A 200 4.92 -11.13 6.61
CA THR A 200 4.32 -11.78 7.79
C THR A 200 2.81 -11.58 7.82
N THR A 201 2.34 -10.34 7.62
CA THR A 201 0.92 -10.00 7.63
C THR A 201 0.18 -10.70 6.48
N GLU A 202 0.72 -10.66 5.26
CA GLU A 202 0.12 -11.33 4.10
C GLU A 202 -0.04 -12.83 4.32
N SER A 203 1.00 -13.50 4.83
CA SER A 203 0.99 -14.93 5.05
C SER A 203 0.04 -15.35 6.19
N MET A 204 -0.01 -14.57 7.27
CA MET A 204 -0.93 -14.85 8.39
C MET A 204 -2.40 -14.67 8.00
N LEU A 205 -2.72 -13.57 7.30
CA LEU A 205 -4.09 -13.27 6.88
C LEU A 205 -4.60 -14.32 5.87
N THR A 206 -3.78 -14.68 4.88
CA THR A 206 -4.09 -15.77 3.95
C THR A 206 -4.29 -17.11 4.69
N GLY A 207 -3.45 -17.38 5.70
CA GLY A 207 -3.55 -18.56 6.55
C GLY A 207 -4.89 -18.67 7.30
N PHE A 208 -5.42 -17.56 7.82
CA PHE A 208 -6.72 -17.56 8.50
C PHE A 208 -7.88 -17.92 7.56
N VAL A 209 -7.93 -17.31 6.38
CA VAL A 209 -8.97 -17.61 5.37
C VAL A 209 -8.84 -19.05 4.88
N ASN A 210 -7.61 -19.53 4.68
CA ASN A 210 -7.36 -20.91 4.31
C ASN A 210 -7.91 -21.91 5.36
N GLY A 211 -7.88 -21.55 6.64
CA GLY A 211 -8.42 -22.37 7.73
C GLY A 211 -9.94 -22.60 7.66
N ILE A 212 -10.66 -21.77 6.90
CA ILE A 212 -12.10 -21.90 6.63
C ILE A 212 -12.37 -22.16 5.15
N THR A 213 -11.44 -22.78 4.41
CA THR A 213 -11.59 -23.03 2.97
C THR A 213 -11.36 -24.49 2.64
N GLN A 214 -12.35 -25.14 2.02
CA GLN A 214 -12.16 -26.50 1.50
C GLN A 214 -11.52 -26.46 0.12
N GLN A 215 -10.21 -26.64 0.06
CA GLN A 215 -9.43 -26.55 -1.19
C GLN A 215 -9.82 -27.56 -2.28
N SER A 216 -10.46 -28.68 -1.90
CA SER A 216 -10.97 -29.67 -2.87
C SER A 216 -12.28 -29.24 -3.55
N ASN A 217 -12.96 -28.24 -3.02
CA ASN A 217 -14.08 -27.57 -3.70
C ASN A 217 -13.50 -26.43 -4.54
N SER A 218 -13.56 -26.56 -5.87
CA SER A 218 -12.96 -25.58 -6.79
C SER A 218 -13.59 -24.20 -6.69
N GLU A 219 -14.91 -24.09 -6.50
CA GLU A 219 -15.59 -22.78 -6.38
C GLU A 219 -15.18 -22.09 -5.08
N TRP A 220 -15.19 -22.82 -3.97
CA TRP A 220 -14.79 -22.28 -2.67
C TRP A 220 -13.31 -21.86 -2.68
N TYR A 221 -12.43 -22.69 -3.24
CA TYR A 221 -11.02 -22.35 -3.33
C TYR A 221 -10.78 -21.15 -4.24
N ASP A 222 -11.49 -21.05 -5.36
CA ASP A 222 -11.41 -19.89 -6.26
C ASP A 222 -11.91 -18.61 -5.56
N ALA A 223 -13.02 -18.68 -4.83
CA ALA A 223 -13.53 -17.57 -4.02
C ALA A 223 -12.54 -17.14 -2.92
N MET A 224 -11.82 -18.09 -2.30
CA MET A 224 -10.76 -17.76 -1.32
C MET A 224 -9.60 -17.02 -1.99
N ARG A 225 -9.17 -17.46 -3.17
CA ARG A 225 -8.12 -16.80 -3.97
C ARG A 225 -8.55 -15.40 -4.40
N HIS A 226 -9.81 -15.27 -4.84
CA HIS A 226 -10.43 -13.98 -5.13
C HIS A 226 -10.41 -13.08 -3.90
N PHE A 227 -10.90 -13.54 -2.75
CA PHE A 227 -10.94 -12.76 -1.51
C PHE A 227 -9.55 -12.30 -1.06
N CYS A 228 -8.59 -13.21 -0.94
CA CYS A 228 -7.22 -12.88 -0.50
C CYS A 228 -6.53 -11.92 -1.46
N SER A 229 -6.76 -12.04 -2.77
CA SER A 229 -6.19 -11.08 -3.73
C SER A 229 -6.90 -9.73 -3.73
N ALA A 230 -8.22 -9.71 -3.54
CA ALA A 230 -9.02 -8.49 -3.51
C ALA A 230 -8.66 -7.61 -2.32
N LEU A 231 -8.36 -8.23 -1.16
CA LEU A 231 -7.82 -7.56 0.03
C LEU A 231 -6.59 -6.70 -0.30
N TRP A 232 -5.81 -7.13 -1.29
CA TRP A 232 -4.59 -6.48 -1.76
C TRP A 232 -4.75 -5.80 -3.12
N GLY A 233 -5.97 -5.38 -3.45
CA GLY A 233 -6.26 -4.43 -4.51
C GLY A 233 -6.51 -5.03 -5.88
N THR A 234 -6.74 -6.34 -5.99
CA THR A 234 -7.25 -6.89 -7.25
C THR A 234 -8.75 -6.60 -7.44
N THR A 235 -9.21 -6.56 -8.69
CA THR A 235 -10.63 -6.28 -9.01
C THR A 235 -11.15 -7.16 -10.14
N ALA A 236 -12.47 -7.35 -10.20
CA ALA A 236 -13.12 -8.16 -11.24
C ALA A 236 -13.08 -7.52 -12.65
N TRP A 237 -12.79 -6.23 -12.74
CA TRP A 237 -12.76 -5.50 -14.01
C TRP A 237 -11.34 -5.25 -14.54
N ALA A 238 -10.32 -5.41 -13.71
CA ALA A 238 -8.95 -5.21 -14.12
C ALA A 238 -8.53 -6.22 -15.20
N LYS A 239 -7.60 -5.79 -16.05
CA LYS A 239 -7.03 -6.60 -17.13
C LYS A 239 -5.69 -7.17 -16.68
N ASN A 240 -5.45 -8.44 -17.01
CA ASN A 240 -4.12 -9.02 -16.92
C ASN A 240 -3.36 -8.66 -18.20
N ASP A 241 -2.63 -7.54 -18.16
CA ASP A 241 -1.57 -7.33 -19.15
C ASP A 241 -0.42 -8.29 -18.82
N PRO A 242 -0.07 -9.24 -19.71
CA PRO A 242 1.02 -10.18 -19.45
C PRO A 242 2.36 -9.49 -19.21
N ASN A 243 2.56 -8.27 -19.74
CA ASN A 243 3.80 -7.50 -19.63
C ASN A 243 3.82 -6.53 -18.44
N ALA A 244 2.69 -6.30 -17.76
CA ALA A 244 2.67 -5.45 -16.58
C ALA A 244 3.45 -6.08 -15.42
N ALA A 245 4.21 -5.26 -14.69
CA ALA A 245 4.97 -5.67 -13.51
C ALA A 245 4.07 -6.22 -12.40
N TYR A 246 2.87 -5.65 -12.25
CA TYR A 246 1.87 -6.05 -11.26
C TYR A 246 0.59 -6.50 -11.97
N LYS A 247 -0.04 -7.55 -11.42
CA LYS A 247 -1.32 -8.08 -11.94
C LYS A 247 -2.45 -7.58 -11.05
N TRP A 248 -3.43 -6.92 -11.65
CA TRP A 248 -4.52 -6.24 -10.92
C TRP A 248 -5.86 -6.96 -11.03
N LYS A 249 -5.98 -7.98 -11.91
CA LYS A 249 -7.18 -8.83 -11.96
C LYS A 249 -7.17 -9.77 -10.76
N HIS A 250 -8.35 -10.14 -10.27
CA HIS A 250 -8.43 -11.16 -9.24
C HIS A 250 -7.68 -12.44 -9.61
N ASP A 251 -7.10 -13.02 -8.58
CA ASP A 251 -6.40 -14.29 -8.60
C ASP A 251 -7.38 -15.45 -8.60
N SER A 252 -7.01 -16.58 -9.19
CA SER A 252 -7.87 -17.75 -9.28
C SER A 252 -7.15 -19.01 -8.80
N ALA A 253 -7.90 -20.06 -8.51
CA ALA A 253 -7.35 -21.38 -8.18
C ALA A 253 -6.47 -21.96 -9.31
N SER A 254 -6.70 -21.54 -10.56
CA SER A 254 -5.90 -21.95 -11.71
C SER A 254 -4.59 -21.18 -11.88
N SER A 255 -4.39 -20.11 -11.12
CA SER A 255 -3.21 -19.26 -11.24
C SER A 255 -2.02 -19.90 -10.54
N PRO A 256 -0.83 -19.96 -11.18
CA PRO A 256 0.33 -20.64 -10.61
C PRO A 256 0.92 -19.92 -9.39
N THR A 257 0.66 -18.62 -9.25
CA THR A 257 1.19 -17.77 -8.17
C THR A 257 0.12 -16.84 -7.65
N ALA A 258 0.12 -16.63 -6.33
CA ALA A 258 -0.73 -15.65 -5.69
C ALA A 258 -0.50 -14.23 -6.22
N THR A 259 -1.58 -13.48 -6.43
CA THR A 259 -1.50 -12.11 -6.97
C THR A 259 -1.97 -11.11 -5.93
N HIS A 260 -1.03 -10.42 -5.27
CA HIS A 260 -1.29 -9.45 -4.20
C HIS A 260 -0.64 -8.08 -4.53
N PRO A 261 -1.17 -7.34 -5.52
CA PRO A 261 -0.43 -6.26 -6.18
C PRO A 261 -0.09 -5.08 -5.26
N VAL A 262 -0.99 -4.66 -4.36
CA VAL A 262 -0.68 -3.58 -3.39
C VAL A 262 0.48 -3.98 -2.49
N MET A 263 0.49 -5.23 -2.00
CA MET A 263 1.58 -5.73 -1.15
C MET A 263 2.89 -5.84 -1.92
N SER A 264 2.86 -6.29 -3.18
CA SER A 264 4.05 -6.33 -4.04
C SER A 264 4.61 -4.94 -4.33
N VAL A 265 3.75 -3.96 -4.63
CA VAL A 265 4.18 -2.56 -4.84
C VAL A 265 4.83 -1.98 -3.58
N LEU A 266 4.23 -2.20 -2.40
CA LEU A 266 4.81 -1.78 -1.13
C LEU A 266 6.16 -2.47 -0.90
N PHE A 267 6.24 -3.78 -1.08
CA PHE A 267 7.47 -4.55 -0.88
C PHE A 267 8.60 -4.05 -1.77
N ASP A 268 8.35 -3.94 -3.08
CA ASP A 268 9.34 -3.48 -4.06
C ASP A 268 9.74 -2.03 -3.81
N SER A 269 8.80 -1.17 -3.42
CA SER A 269 9.08 0.23 -3.11
C SER A 269 9.93 0.36 -1.85
N ALA A 270 9.60 -0.33 -0.76
CA ALA A 270 10.38 -0.30 0.47
C ALA A 270 11.81 -0.78 0.24
N LYS A 271 11.98 -1.88 -0.50
CA LYS A 271 13.29 -2.38 -0.91
C LYS A 271 14.04 -1.36 -1.76
N LYS A 272 13.39 -0.77 -2.76
CA LYS A 272 14.05 0.20 -3.64
C LYS A 272 14.43 1.49 -2.91
N ILE A 273 13.60 1.98 -1.99
CA ILE A 273 13.92 3.12 -1.14
C ILE A 273 15.14 2.78 -0.26
N SER A 274 15.15 1.60 0.36
CA SER A 274 16.29 1.08 1.14
C SER A 274 17.58 1.07 0.32
N ASP A 275 17.56 0.48 -0.88
CA ASP A 275 18.72 0.42 -1.78
C ASP A 275 19.21 1.83 -2.15
N LEU A 276 18.30 2.76 -2.49
CA LEU A 276 18.68 4.12 -2.91
C LEU A 276 19.27 4.95 -1.77
N LEU A 277 18.80 4.76 -0.52
CA LEU A 277 19.39 5.39 0.65
C LEU A 277 20.79 4.84 0.96
N TYR A 278 20.98 3.52 0.78
CA TYR A 278 22.30 2.90 0.92
C TYR A 278 23.28 3.41 -0.14
N GLU A 279 22.85 3.51 -1.40
CA GLU A 279 23.66 4.08 -2.49
C GLU A 279 24.06 5.53 -2.24
N LEU A 280 23.17 6.34 -1.63
CA LEU A 280 23.54 7.69 -1.19
C LEU A 280 24.57 7.66 -0.06
N ALA A 281 24.43 6.72 0.89
CA ALA A 281 25.40 6.54 1.97
C ALA A 281 26.78 6.17 1.42
N GLU A 282 26.86 5.27 0.44
CA GLU A 282 28.12 4.93 -0.23
C GLU A 282 28.72 6.10 -1.01
N ALA A 283 27.88 6.87 -1.72
CA ALA A 283 28.32 8.07 -2.41
C ALA A 283 28.92 9.10 -1.43
N ALA A 284 28.34 9.22 -0.24
CA ALA A 284 28.85 10.07 0.84
C ALA A 284 30.18 9.56 1.39
N VAL A 285 30.33 8.25 1.65
CA VAL A 285 31.61 7.64 2.07
C VAL A 285 32.71 7.91 1.04
N GLU A 286 32.41 7.74 -0.24
CA GLU A 286 33.36 7.96 -1.32
C GLU A 286 33.76 9.45 -1.44
N LEU A 287 32.80 10.37 -1.36
CA LEU A 287 33.06 11.82 -1.34
C LEU A 287 33.96 12.20 -0.16
N ASN A 288 33.60 11.74 1.04
CA ASN A 288 34.36 11.98 2.27
C ASN A 288 35.81 11.48 2.16
N GLY A 289 35.99 10.22 1.77
CA GLY A 289 37.30 9.60 1.65
C GLY A 289 38.19 10.29 0.61
N LYS A 290 37.67 10.55 -0.59
CA LYS A 290 38.47 11.17 -1.67
C LYS A 290 38.85 12.62 -1.38
N VAL A 291 37.94 13.41 -0.79
CA VAL A 291 38.29 14.79 -0.39
C VAL A 291 39.35 14.77 0.71
N TRP A 292 39.24 13.84 1.66
CA TRP A 292 40.25 13.67 2.70
C TRP A 292 41.62 13.29 2.13
N ASP A 293 41.69 12.33 1.20
CA ASP A 293 42.95 11.90 0.59
C ASP A 293 43.65 13.07 -0.12
N ILE A 294 42.91 13.87 -0.89
CA ILE A 294 43.46 15.05 -1.59
C ILE A 294 43.99 16.08 -0.58
N TYR A 295 43.23 16.34 0.48
CA TYR A 295 43.64 17.28 1.52
C TYR A 295 44.88 16.80 2.28
N PHE A 296 44.91 15.53 2.66
CA PHE A 296 46.03 14.95 3.41
C PHE A 296 47.32 14.90 2.56
N GLU A 297 47.20 14.66 1.26
CA GLU A 297 48.33 14.74 0.34
C GLU A 297 48.88 16.18 0.22
N ALA A 298 48.02 17.20 0.14
CA ALA A 298 48.44 18.60 0.16
C ALA A 298 49.15 18.98 1.48
N VAL A 299 48.68 18.46 2.61
CA VAL A 299 49.33 18.63 3.92
C VAL A 299 50.72 17.97 3.94
N LYS A 300 50.85 16.73 3.46
CA LYS A 300 52.16 16.05 3.36
C LYS A 300 53.15 16.84 2.52
N GLN A 301 52.71 17.42 1.41
CA GLN A 301 53.58 18.20 0.52
C GLN A 301 54.03 19.51 1.15
N ALA A 302 53.13 20.22 1.85
CA ALA A 302 53.44 21.51 2.47
C ALA A 302 54.29 21.41 3.75
N VAL A 303 54.19 20.29 4.48
CA VAL A 303 54.99 20.07 5.69
C VAL A 303 56.37 19.45 5.36
N GLY A 304 56.59 19.02 4.10
CA GLY A 304 57.78 18.29 3.66
C GLY A 304 57.74 16.82 4.08
N GLN A 305 58.70 16.00 3.60
CA GLN A 305 58.83 14.57 3.92
C GLN A 305 59.15 14.33 5.42
N ILE A 306 58.15 14.53 6.28
CA ILE A 306 58.12 13.88 7.58
C ILE A 306 57.54 12.51 7.33
N ASP A 307 58.32 11.47 7.62
CA ASP A 307 57.85 10.10 7.55
C ASP A 307 56.78 9.88 8.63
N LEU A 308 55.52 9.86 8.20
CA LEU A 308 54.34 9.61 9.05
C LEU A 308 53.83 8.17 8.86
N SER A 309 54.59 7.32 8.15
CA SER A 309 54.17 5.97 7.76
C SER A 309 54.48 4.91 8.81
N ASP A 310 55.48 5.14 9.67
CA ASP A 310 55.64 4.40 10.91
C ASP A 310 54.72 5.05 11.96
N GLY A 311 53.61 4.38 12.25
CA GLY A 311 52.69 4.80 13.30
C GLY A 311 53.47 5.18 14.56
N PHE A 312 53.08 6.28 15.21
CA PHE A 312 53.75 6.85 16.39
C PHE A 312 54.10 5.77 17.41
N ASP A 313 55.33 5.25 17.33
CA ASP A 313 55.86 4.33 18.32
C ASP A 313 56.28 5.22 19.51
N LEU A 314 55.36 5.33 20.47
CA LEU A 314 55.49 6.17 21.67
C LEU A 314 56.71 5.79 22.53
N GLU A 315 57.38 4.69 22.24
CA GLU A 315 58.61 4.25 22.93
C GLU A 315 59.86 5.05 22.51
N ASP A 316 59.88 5.70 21.33
CA ASP A 316 61.04 6.47 20.84
C ASP A 316 61.06 7.96 21.30
N VAL A 317 60.00 8.37 22.01
CA VAL A 317 59.78 9.76 22.46
C VAL A 317 60.80 10.21 23.52
N LYS A 318 61.53 9.30 24.19
CA LYS A 318 62.55 9.67 25.16
C LYS A 318 63.91 10.06 24.57
N GLN A 319 64.20 9.73 23.32
CA GLN A 319 65.45 10.13 22.63
C GLN A 319 65.24 11.15 21.49
N GLY A 320 64.01 11.29 20.97
CA GLY A 320 63.66 12.21 19.86
C GLY A 320 63.24 13.65 20.22
N VAL A 321 63.38 14.09 21.47
CA VAL A 321 62.83 15.38 21.94
C VAL A 321 63.39 16.61 21.21
N LYS A 322 64.63 16.56 20.71
CA LYS A 322 65.22 17.71 19.99
C LYS A 322 64.76 17.82 18.53
N THR A 323 64.55 16.71 17.83
CA THR A 323 64.16 16.71 16.41
C THR A 323 62.67 16.98 16.27
N VAL A 324 61.84 16.35 17.09
CA VAL A 324 60.39 16.63 17.13
C VAL A 324 60.14 18.06 17.64
N GLY A 325 60.84 18.49 18.70
CA GLY A 325 60.68 19.83 19.26
C GLY A 325 61.12 20.97 18.33
N SER A 326 62.06 20.75 17.41
CA SER A 326 62.50 21.78 16.44
C SER A 326 61.62 21.82 15.19
N VAL A 327 61.16 20.67 14.70
CA VAL A 327 60.15 20.58 13.63
C VAL A 327 58.84 21.22 14.07
N VAL A 328 58.36 20.90 15.27
CA VAL A 328 57.15 21.48 15.86
C VAL A 328 57.28 22.99 16.04
N LYS A 329 58.43 23.48 16.53
CA LYS A 329 58.65 24.91 16.72
C LYS A 329 58.78 25.69 15.40
N GLY A 330 59.29 25.04 14.34
CA GLY A 330 59.30 25.57 12.97
C GLY A 330 57.89 25.70 12.40
N ILE A 331 57.06 24.66 12.53
CA ILE A 331 55.67 24.68 12.05
C ILE A 331 54.82 25.71 12.83
N PHE A 332 55.01 25.83 14.15
CA PHE A 332 54.28 26.81 14.96
C PHE A 332 54.68 28.27 14.70
N SER A 333 55.91 28.54 14.25
CA SER A 333 56.34 29.91 13.89
C SER A 333 56.01 30.29 12.44
N ALA A 334 55.77 29.29 11.57
CA ALA A 334 55.43 29.45 10.16
C ALA A 334 53.94 29.20 9.85
N GLY A 335 53.04 29.15 10.84
CA GLY A 335 51.66 28.68 10.66
C GLY A 335 50.85 29.37 9.55
N ALA A 336 51.14 30.65 9.25
CA ALA A 336 50.54 31.35 8.10
C ALA A 336 51.17 30.95 6.75
N GLU A 337 52.48 30.68 6.72
CA GLU A 337 53.20 30.20 5.53
C GLU A 337 52.81 28.75 5.19
N VAL A 338 52.74 27.86 6.20
CA VAL A 338 52.28 26.48 6.02
C VAL A 338 50.83 26.45 5.53
N GLY A 339 49.95 27.31 6.05
CA GLY A 339 48.57 27.44 5.56
C GLY A 339 48.48 27.93 4.10
N ALA A 340 49.33 28.88 3.71
CA ALA A 340 49.44 29.33 2.34
C ALA A 340 50.04 28.25 1.41
N GLU A 341 50.96 27.44 1.91
CA GLU A 341 51.61 26.37 1.14
C GLU A 341 50.71 25.14 0.95
N ILE A 342 49.92 24.77 1.97
CA ILE A 342 48.85 23.77 1.83
C ILE A 342 47.83 24.22 0.79
N THR A 343 47.46 25.51 0.84
CA THR A 343 46.57 26.12 -0.14
C THR A 343 47.14 26.05 -1.56
N LEU A 344 48.44 26.30 -1.74
CA LEU A 344 49.12 26.24 -3.04
C LEU A 344 49.25 24.81 -3.58
N ASN A 345 49.38 23.82 -2.69
CA ASN A 345 49.47 22.40 -3.07
C ASN A 345 48.11 21.70 -3.16
N LEU A 346 47.02 22.39 -2.85
CA LEU A 346 45.68 21.81 -2.93
C LEU A 346 45.24 21.66 -4.39
N ASP A 347 45.06 20.42 -4.84
CA ASP A 347 44.55 20.12 -6.18
C ASP A 347 43.04 20.42 -6.27
N THR A 348 42.74 21.69 -6.57
CA THR A 348 41.36 22.18 -6.74
C THR A 348 40.66 21.49 -7.91
N ALA A 349 41.38 21.07 -8.96
CA ALA A 349 40.79 20.37 -10.09
C ALA A 349 40.36 18.95 -9.68
N ALA A 350 41.18 18.25 -8.90
CA ALA A 350 40.81 16.96 -8.33
C ALA A 350 39.61 17.07 -7.38
N LEU A 351 39.58 18.07 -6.49
CA LEU A 351 38.43 18.32 -5.60
C LEU A 351 37.14 18.58 -6.39
N ASN A 352 37.22 19.40 -7.45
CA ASN A 352 36.07 19.66 -8.33
C ASN A 352 35.59 18.38 -9.03
N ALA A 353 36.51 17.53 -9.51
CA ALA A 353 36.18 16.27 -10.15
C ALA A 353 35.51 15.28 -9.18
N VAL A 354 35.94 15.22 -7.91
CA VAL A 354 35.30 14.40 -6.87
C VAL A 354 33.85 14.84 -6.64
N VAL A 355 33.62 16.16 -6.51
CA VAL A 355 32.27 16.71 -6.31
C VAL A 355 31.38 16.52 -7.54
N GLU A 356 31.92 16.66 -8.75
CA GLU A 356 31.19 16.37 -10.00
C GLU A 356 30.79 14.90 -10.10
N HIS A 357 31.70 13.99 -9.72
CA HIS A 357 31.41 12.56 -9.65
C HIS A 357 30.29 12.25 -8.65
N TYR A 358 30.38 12.80 -7.42
CA TYR A 358 29.34 12.68 -6.41
C TYR A 358 27.98 13.19 -6.91
N ASN A 359 27.94 14.41 -7.45
CA ASN A 359 26.70 15.00 -7.98
C ASN A 359 26.13 14.17 -9.13
N THR A 360 26.98 13.63 -10.01
CA THR A 360 26.54 12.74 -11.10
C THR A 360 25.90 11.47 -10.56
N ARG A 361 26.53 10.82 -9.58
CA ARG A 361 26.00 9.61 -8.92
C ARG A 361 24.64 9.89 -8.27
N VAL A 362 24.54 10.94 -7.43
CA VAL A 362 23.29 11.30 -6.73
C VAL A 362 22.17 11.73 -7.69
N ASN A 363 22.49 12.50 -8.73
CA ASN A 363 21.52 12.86 -9.76
C ASN A 363 20.98 11.63 -10.52
N GLY A 364 21.78 10.56 -10.66
CA GLY A 364 21.34 9.27 -11.22
C GLY A 364 20.37 8.50 -10.32
N LEU A 365 20.34 8.76 -9.01
CA LEU A 365 19.43 8.11 -8.06
C LEU A 365 18.03 8.75 -8.08
N THR A 366 17.94 10.07 -8.25
CA THR A 366 16.67 10.83 -8.17
C THR A 366 15.56 10.32 -9.11
N PRO A 367 15.82 10.06 -10.41
CA PRO A 367 14.80 9.50 -11.31
C PRO A 367 14.30 8.13 -10.87
N GLN A 368 15.11 7.34 -10.17
CA GLN A 368 14.73 6.01 -9.71
C GLN A 368 13.70 6.07 -8.58
N PHE A 369 13.76 7.07 -7.69
CA PHE A 369 12.66 7.35 -6.74
C PHE A 369 11.37 7.67 -7.48
N ARG A 370 11.44 8.62 -8.43
CA ARG A 370 10.25 9.08 -9.16
C ARG A 370 9.59 7.97 -9.98
N ALA A 371 10.36 6.98 -10.43
CA ALA A 371 9.86 5.81 -11.13
C ALA A 371 8.96 4.90 -10.26
N LEU A 372 9.02 5.02 -8.92
CA LEU A 372 8.13 4.28 -8.01
C LEU A 372 6.71 4.87 -7.96
N LYS A 373 6.57 6.19 -8.21
CA LYS A 373 5.30 6.92 -8.04
C LYS A 373 4.13 6.32 -8.82
N PRO A 374 4.24 5.98 -10.12
CA PRO A 374 3.08 5.49 -10.87
C PRO A 374 2.48 4.22 -10.28
N ASN A 375 3.32 3.30 -9.79
CA ASN A 375 2.86 2.06 -9.20
C ASN A 375 2.25 2.28 -7.82
N LEU A 376 2.83 3.18 -7.01
CA LEU A 376 2.29 3.57 -5.72
C LEU A 376 0.94 4.30 -5.85
N GLU A 377 0.77 5.17 -6.85
CA GLU A 377 -0.52 5.82 -7.11
C GLU A 377 -1.60 4.82 -7.57
N GLU A 378 -1.23 3.85 -8.41
CA GLU A 378 -2.16 2.76 -8.78
C GLU A 378 -2.51 1.91 -7.56
N ALA A 379 -1.54 1.58 -6.70
CA ALA A 379 -1.78 0.84 -5.47
C ALA A 379 -2.69 1.62 -4.50
N LYS A 380 -2.48 2.94 -4.35
CA LYS A 380 -3.31 3.82 -3.51
C LYS A 380 -4.76 3.82 -3.96
N ARG A 381 -4.98 3.82 -5.28
CA ARG A 381 -6.32 3.80 -5.89
C ARG A 381 -6.98 2.43 -5.76
N SER A 382 -6.22 1.36 -5.98
CA SER A 382 -6.69 -0.02 -5.95
C SER A 382 -6.92 -0.55 -4.53
N ALA A 383 -6.26 0.03 -3.52
CA ALA A 383 -6.44 -0.36 -2.13
C ALA A 383 -7.94 -0.29 -1.75
N PRO A 384 -8.52 -1.40 -1.26
CA PRO A 384 -9.91 -1.44 -0.85
C PRO A 384 -10.23 -0.45 0.28
N THR A 385 -11.48 0.00 0.32
CA THR A 385 -12.05 0.70 1.48
C THR A 385 -12.46 -0.28 2.57
N TYR A 386 -12.69 0.24 3.78
CA TYR A 386 -13.29 -0.51 4.87
C TYR A 386 -14.59 -1.21 4.44
N GLU A 387 -15.55 -0.44 3.89
CA GLU A 387 -16.89 -0.95 3.56
C GLU A 387 -16.86 -2.00 2.44
N ALA A 388 -15.91 -1.89 1.51
CA ALA A 388 -15.76 -2.88 0.44
C ALA A 388 -15.20 -4.21 0.97
N GLU A 389 -14.26 -4.20 1.93
CA GLU A 389 -13.76 -5.43 2.54
C GLU A 389 -14.70 -6.04 3.58
N GLU A 390 -15.41 -5.21 4.35
CA GLU A 390 -16.48 -5.69 5.23
C GLU A 390 -17.49 -6.48 4.41
N ALA A 391 -18.00 -5.90 3.32
CA ALA A 391 -18.97 -6.56 2.44
C ALA A 391 -18.43 -7.87 1.83
N ARG A 392 -17.17 -7.89 1.36
CA ARG A 392 -16.54 -9.10 0.79
C ARG A 392 -16.33 -10.18 1.83
N ALA A 393 -15.91 -9.83 3.04
CA ALA A 393 -15.76 -10.78 4.13
C ALA A 393 -17.11 -11.33 4.58
N GLU A 394 -18.16 -10.50 4.54
CA GLU A 394 -19.52 -10.98 4.79
C GLU A 394 -19.96 -12.01 3.76
N ALA A 395 -19.76 -11.69 2.48
CA ALA A 395 -20.05 -12.60 1.37
C ALA A 395 -19.31 -13.94 1.52
N PHE A 396 -17.99 -13.88 1.68
CA PHE A 396 -17.17 -15.09 1.77
C PHE A 396 -17.52 -15.91 3.00
N GLY A 397 -17.71 -15.26 4.15
CA GLY A 397 -18.13 -15.91 5.40
C GLY A 397 -19.49 -16.58 5.29
N ALA A 398 -20.47 -15.93 4.65
CA ALA A 398 -21.82 -16.46 4.49
C ALA A 398 -21.81 -17.71 3.60
N ARG A 399 -21.14 -17.64 2.45
CA ARG A 399 -20.95 -18.81 1.57
C ARG A 399 -20.17 -19.93 2.26
N ALA A 400 -19.14 -19.61 3.05
CA ALA A 400 -18.36 -20.60 3.78
C ALA A 400 -19.17 -21.34 4.85
N LEU A 401 -20.02 -20.64 5.61
CA LEU A 401 -20.95 -21.24 6.59
C LEU A 401 -22.01 -22.14 5.96
N ASP A 402 -22.27 -21.93 4.67
CA ASP A 402 -23.13 -22.80 3.87
C ASP A 402 -22.36 -23.82 3.03
N GLU A 403 -21.06 -23.98 3.27
CA GLU A 403 -20.17 -24.92 2.59
C GLU A 403 -20.12 -24.72 1.06
N PHE A 404 -20.39 -23.48 0.60
CA PHE A 404 -20.52 -23.12 -0.81
C PHE A 404 -21.54 -23.99 -1.55
N LYS A 405 -22.63 -24.39 -0.87
CA LYS A 405 -23.77 -25.03 -1.53
C LYS A 405 -24.43 -24.07 -2.52
N LYS A 406 -25.11 -24.69 -3.49
CA LYS A 406 -25.88 -24.00 -4.53
C LYS A 406 -27.35 -23.98 -4.14
N ASP A 407 -27.68 -23.16 -3.15
CA ASP A 407 -29.03 -23.02 -2.59
C ASP A 407 -29.23 -21.63 -1.97
N HIS A 408 -30.49 -21.32 -1.67
CA HIS A 408 -30.87 -20.15 -0.89
C HIS A 408 -31.22 -20.59 0.53
N LYS A 409 -30.24 -20.59 1.43
CA LYS A 409 -30.41 -21.13 2.79
C LYS A 409 -31.57 -20.54 3.59
N TRP A 410 -31.80 -19.24 3.45
CA TRP A 410 -32.70 -18.46 4.33
C TRP A 410 -34.03 -18.09 3.66
N THR A 411 -34.52 -18.90 2.72
CA THR A 411 -35.81 -18.68 2.05
C THR A 411 -36.90 -19.62 2.58
N ASN A 412 -38.15 -19.29 2.27
CA ASN A 412 -39.31 -20.12 2.56
C ASN A 412 -40.04 -20.40 1.24
N PRO A 413 -40.20 -21.67 0.82
CA PRO A 413 -40.88 -22.02 -0.42
C PRO A 413 -42.32 -21.49 -0.53
N GLU A 414 -43.02 -21.34 0.59
CA GLU A 414 -44.35 -20.75 0.59
C GLU A 414 -44.33 -19.25 0.30
N ASP A 415 -43.28 -18.53 0.70
CA ASP A 415 -43.10 -17.12 0.34
C ASP A 415 -42.92 -16.99 -1.18
N THR A 416 -42.05 -17.81 -1.80
CA THR A 416 -41.82 -17.84 -3.26
C THR A 416 -43.12 -18.07 -4.03
N LYS A 417 -43.92 -19.07 -3.64
CA LYS A 417 -45.21 -19.38 -4.30
C LYS A 417 -46.16 -18.18 -4.27
N ASN A 418 -46.15 -17.44 -3.16
CA ASN A 418 -46.95 -16.23 -2.97
C ASN A 418 -46.33 -14.97 -3.61
N GLY A 419 -45.23 -15.10 -4.35
CA GLY A 419 -44.55 -13.98 -5.01
C GLY A 419 -43.75 -13.10 -4.05
N VAL A 420 -43.40 -13.61 -2.87
CA VAL A 420 -42.55 -12.94 -1.88
C VAL A 420 -41.14 -13.51 -2.00
N TYR A 421 -40.20 -12.68 -2.45
CA TYR A 421 -38.82 -13.11 -2.72
C TYR A 421 -37.88 -12.48 -1.70
N LYS A 422 -37.41 -13.28 -0.73
CA LYS A 422 -36.39 -12.87 0.23
C LYS A 422 -35.01 -13.13 -0.36
N ILE A 423 -34.14 -12.13 -0.27
CA ILE A 423 -32.78 -12.17 -0.82
C ILE A 423 -31.79 -12.06 0.33
N ASP A 424 -30.77 -12.90 0.30
CA ASP A 424 -29.54 -12.73 1.06
C ASP A 424 -28.42 -12.45 0.06
N LEU A 425 -27.99 -11.18 -0.01
CA LEU A 425 -27.04 -10.71 -1.00
C LEU A 425 -25.63 -11.27 -0.74
N ALA A 426 -25.25 -11.46 0.52
CA ALA A 426 -23.96 -12.04 0.89
C ALA A 426 -23.86 -13.49 0.41
N SER A 427 -24.91 -14.28 0.66
CA SER A 427 -25.02 -15.67 0.17
C SER A 427 -25.21 -15.77 -1.35
N SER A 428 -25.54 -14.68 -2.04
CA SER A 428 -25.66 -14.64 -3.50
C SER A 428 -24.35 -14.34 -4.22
N GLU A 429 -23.32 -13.84 -3.54
CA GLU A 429 -22.03 -13.54 -4.17
C GLU A 429 -21.36 -14.86 -4.63
N TRP A 430 -20.75 -14.86 -5.81
CA TRP A 430 -20.21 -16.01 -6.55
C TRP A 430 -21.22 -17.08 -6.97
N LEU A 431 -22.43 -17.11 -6.39
CA LEU A 431 -23.50 -18.04 -6.77
C LEU A 431 -23.97 -17.71 -8.19
N ASP A 432 -23.76 -18.62 -9.14
CA ASP A 432 -24.12 -18.46 -10.56
C ASP A 432 -23.68 -17.13 -11.20
N ASP A 433 -22.43 -16.72 -10.94
CA ASP A 433 -21.83 -15.46 -11.37
C ASP A 433 -22.35 -14.20 -10.63
N GLY A 434 -22.93 -14.35 -9.43
CA GLY A 434 -23.26 -13.24 -8.55
C GLY A 434 -22.05 -12.35 -8.23
N HIS A 435 -22.18 -11.04 -8.42
CA HIS A 435 -21.07 -10.09 -8.25
C HIS A 435 -21.51 -8.69 -7.81
N THR A 436 -22.57 -8.62 -7.01
CA THR A 436 -23.05 -7.32 -6.51
C THR A 436 -22.02 -6.71 -5.56
N ILE A 437 -21.53 -7.52 -4.63
CA ILE A 437 -20.71 -7.05 -3.53
C ILE A 437 -19.35 -6.58 -4.06
N ASP A 438 -18.67 -7.44 -4.82
CA ASP A 438 -17.35 -7.11 -5.31
C ASP A 438 -17.34 -5.89 -6.24
N LYS A 439 -18.37 -5.72 -7.09
CA LYS A 439 -18.38 -4.66 -8.11
C LYS A 439 -19.06 -3.35 -7.69
N HIS A 440 -19.93 -3.38 -6.69
CA HIS A 440 -20.89 -2.29 -6.45
C HIS A 440 -21.08 -1.90 -4.98
N VAL A 441 -20.20 -2.33 -4.06
CA VAL A 441 -20.27 -1.93 -2.65
C VAL A 441 -18.98 -1.26 -2.21
N GLY A 442 -19.11 -0.11 -1.52
CA GLY A 442 -18.01 0.61 -0.86
C GLY A 442 -16.98 1.25 -1.80
N LYS A 443 -17.23 1.40 -3.10
CA LYS A 443 -16.22 1.92 -4.05
C LYS A 443 -16.09 3.44 -3.99
N THR A 444 -14.85 3.93 -4.03
CA THR A 444 -14.57 5.37 -4.16
C THR A 444 -14.82 5.86 -5.59
N PRO A 445 -15.00 7.17 -5.81
CA PRO A 445 -15.10 7.73 -7.16
C PRO A 445 -13.90 7.38 -8.05
N GLU A 446 -12.69 7.37 -7.49
CA GLU A 446 -11.46 7.03 -8.21
C GLU A 446 -11.43 5.56 -8.65
N GLN A 447 -11.98 4.65 -7.84
CA GLN A 447 -12.14 3.23 -8.19
C GLN A 447 -13.22 3.02 -9.25
N LEU A 448 -14.32 3.79 -9.18
CA LEU A 448 -15.35 3.77 -10.23
C LEU A 448 -14.79 4.29 -11.58
N ALA A 449 -13.98 5.36 -11.55
CA ALA A 449 -13.27 5.84 -12.72
C ALA A 449 -12.24 4.82 -13.24
N GLN A 450 -11.51 4.15 -12.33
CA GLN A 450 -10.60 3.05 -12.67
C GLN A 450 -11.32 1.91 -13.39
N ARG A 451 -12.52 1.53 -12.95
CA ARG A 451 -13.35 0.54 -13.64
C ARG A 451 -13.69 0.96 -15.06
N LEU A 452 -14.06 2.23 -15.27
CA LEU A 452 -14.31 2.77 -16.60
C LEU A 452 -13.06 2.80 -17.48
N ARG A 453 -11.89 3.12 -16.91
CA ARG A 453 -10.59 3.03 -17.58
C ARG A 453 -10.28 1.61 -18.01
N ASP A 454 -10.49 0.62 -17.15
CA ASP A 454 -10.07 -0.76 -17.43
C ASP A 454 -11.02 -1.47 -18.39
N GLN A 455 -12.33 -1.22 -18.26
CA GLN A 455 -13.35 -1.74 -19.17
C GLN A 455 -13.58 -0.81 -20.36
N SER A 456 -12.52 -0.46 -21.09
CA SER A 456 -12.57 0.49 -22.21
C SER A 456 -11.85 0.00 -23.47
N ASP A 457 -12.22 0.65 -24.59
CA ASP A 457 -11.44 0.69 -25.83
C ASP A 457 -10.32 1.75 -25.72
N PRO A 458 -9.19 1.58 -26.44
CA PRO A 458 -8.09 2.54 -26.44
C PRO A 458 -8.49 4.00 -26.77
N PRO A 459 -7.67 4.99 -26.36
CA PRO A 459 -7.92 6.41 -26.64
C PRO A 459 -8.12 6.73 -28.12
N THR A 460 -8.98 7.71 -28.39
CA THR A 460 -9.15 8.34 -29.71
C THR A 460 -9.27 9.85 -29.54
N ALA A 461 -9.21 10.64 -30.63
CA ALA A 461 -9.41 12.09 -30.55
C ALA A 461 -10.76 12.48 -29.92
N ALA A 462 -11.79 11.65 -30.05
CA ALA A 462 -13.10 11.86 -29.43
C ALA A 462 -13.18 11.36 -27.97
N TRP A 463 -12.21 10.53 -27.55
CA TRP A 463 -12.14 9.88 -26.25
C TRP A 463 -10.69 9.89 -25.73
N PRO A 464 -10.22 11.01 -25.19
CA PRO A 464 -8.81 11.17 -24.82
C PRO A 464 -8.38 10.23 -23.67
N ASN A 465 -9.30 9.84 -22.79
CA ASN A 465 -9.02 9.02 -21.59
C ASN A 465 -9.43 7.55 -21.72
N ASN A 466 -9.50 7.01 -22.94
CA ASN A 466 -10.18 5.74 -23.31
C ASN A 466 -11.70 5.89 -23.43
N LYS A 467 -12.33 4.97 -24.18
CA LYS A 467 -13.80 4.92 -24.34
C LYS A 467 -14.37 3.76 -23.53
N PRO A 468 -15.03 4.01 -22.39
CA PRO A 468 -15.62 2.92 -21.59
C PRO A 468 -16.62 2.10 -22.39
N MET A 469 -16.62 0.78 -22.22
CA MET A 469 -17.56 -0.16 -22.83
C MET A 469 -18.90 -0.17 -22.07
N ILE A 470 -18.87 0.14 -20.78
CA ILE A 470 -20.06 0.27 -19.93
C ILE A 470 -20.55 1.72 -19.86
N ALA A 471 -21.84 1.92 -19.56
CA ALA A 471 -22.45 3.26 -19.52
C ALA A 471 -22.06 4.09 -18.28
N GLY A 472 -21.64 3.42 -17.21
CA GLY A 472 -21.20 4.02 -15.96
C GLY A 472 -20.80 2.93 -14.98
N ALA A 473 -20.07 3.32 -13.94
CA ALA A 473 -19.75 2.49 -12.79
C ALA A 473 -20.39 3.14 -11.56
N SER A 474 -20.95 2.34 -10.66
CA SER A 474 -21.68 2.83 -9.49
C SER A 474 -21.46 1.94 -8.28
N SER A 475 -21.67 2.53 -7.11
CA SER A 475 -21.51 1.85 -5.83
C SER A 475 -22.58 2.27 -4.83
N PHE A 476 -23.17 1.29 -4.16
CA PHE A 476 -23.81 1.47 -2.87
C PHE A 476 -22.75 1.92 -1.86
N LYS A 477 -23.21 2.58 -0.79
CA LYS A 477 -22.33 3.05 0.28
C LYS A 477 -21.69 1.88 1.03
N ASP A 478 -22.51 0.93 1.46
CA ASP A 478 -22.15 -0.19 2.34
C ASP A 478 -23.04 -1.41 2.04
N ILE A 479 -22.71 -2.56 2.63
CA ILE A 479 -23.44 -3.82 2.42
C ILE A 479 -24.89 -3.74 2.92
N GLU A 480 -25.13 -3.03 4.03
CA GLU A 480 -26.48 -2.81 4.57
C GLU A 480 -27.37 -2.07 3.56
N SER A 481 -26.86 -0.98 2.97
CA SER A 481 -27.56 -0.24 1.92
C SER A 481 -27.81 -1.11 0.70
N ALA A 482 -26.80 -1.88 0.26
CA ALA A 482 -26.93 -2.76 -0.91
C ALA A 482 -28.01 -3.83 -0.69
N GLN A 483 -28.01 -4.50 0.47
CA GLN A 483 -29.01 -5.49 0.87
C GLN A 483 -30.42 -4.88 0.91
N ARG A 484 -30.58 -3.77 1.65
CA ARG A 484 -31.88 -3.09 1.81
C ARG A 484 -32.46 -2.63 0.49
N LEU A 485 -31.66 -1.96 -0.34
CA LEU A 485 -32.10 -1.38 -1.60
C LEU A 485 -32.40 -2.46 -2.64
N THR A 486 -31.59 -3.53 -2.69
CA THR A 486 -31.85 -4.67 -3.56
C THR A 486 -33.16 -5.36 -3.18
N GLN A 487 -33.36 -5.67 -1.89
CA GLN A 487 -34.60 -6.25 -1.39
C GLN A 487 -35.81 -5.35 -1.67
N TYR A 488 -35.67 -4.04 -1.50
CA TYR A 488 -36.72 -3.07 -1.83
C TYR A 488 -37.11 -3.13 -3.30
N ASN A 489 -36.12 -3.12 -4.21
CA ASN A 489 -36.37 -3.16 -5.65
C ASN A 489 -37.05 -4.48 -6.07
N VAL A 490 -36.60 -5.61 -5.50
CA VAL A 490 -37.23 -6.93 -5.72
C VAL A 490 -38.68 -6.93 -5.23
N ASN A 491 -38.96 -6.40 -4.04
CA ASN A 491 -40.32 -6.31 -3.50
C ASN A 491 -41.23 -5.45 -4.38
N ALA A 492 -40.73 -4.30 -4.83
CA ALA A 492 -41.46 -3.38 -5.72
C ALA A 492 -41.80 -4.02 -7.08
N HIS A 493 -40.99 -4.99 -7.53
CA HIS A 493 -41.18 -5.70 -8.80
C HIS A 493 -41.71 -7.13 -8.64
N SER A 494 -42.11 -7.55 -7.44
CA SER A 494 -42.56 -8.90 -7.11
C SER A 494 -43.59 -9.47 -8.11
N THR A 495 -44.61 -8.68 -8.47
CA THR A 495 -45.63 -9.11 -9.47
C THR A 495 -45.03 -9.32 -10.85
N GLN A 496 -44.08 -8.48 -11.27
CA GLN A 496 -43.41 -8.62 -12.57
C GLN A 496 -42.44 -9.79 -12.60
N ILE A 497 -41.72 -10.03 -11.49
CA ILE A 497 -40.86 -11.20 -11.32
C ILE A 497 -41.72 -12.46 -11.38
N LYS A 498 -42.84 -12.52 -10.65
CA LYS A 498 -43.77 -13.65 -10.71
C LYS A 498 -44.30 -13.90 -12.12
N ALA A 499 -44.71 -12.84 -12.82
CA ALA A 499 -45.19 -12.96 -14.20
C ALA A 499 -44.08 -13.43 -15.17
N TRP A 500 -42.83 -13.05 -14.93
CA TRP A 500 -41.68 -13.54 -15.69
C TRP A 500 -41.44 -15.03 -15.44
N LEU A 501 -41.46 -15.47 -14.18
CA LEU A 501 -41.27 -16.87 -13.80
C LEU A 501 -42.41 -17.79 -14.26
N ASP A 502 -43.66 -17.31 -14.20
CA ASP A 502 -44.88 -18.09 -14.53
C ASP A 502 -45.29 -18.00 -16.02
N GLY A 503 -44.72 -17.05 -16.78
CA GLY A 503 -45.18 -16.70 -18.12
C GLY A 503 -44.96 -17.81 -19.17
N PRO A 504 -45.77 -17.88 -20.26
CA PRO A 504 -45.42 -18.67 -21.44
C PRO A 504 -44.68 -17.81 -22.49
N PRO A 505 -43.50 -18.24 -22.99
CA PRO A 505 -42.72 -19.37 -22.50
C PRO A 505 -42.08 -19.05 -21.12
N PRO A 506 -41.85 -20.07 -20.28
CA PRO A 506 -41.08 -19.89 -19.05
C PRO A 506 -39.65 -19.44 -19.41
N PRO A 507 -38.95 -18.77 -18.48
CA PRO A 507 -37.59 -18.32 -18.74
C PRO A 507 -36.67 -19.49 -19.06
N GLU A 508 -35.72 -19.25 -19.96
CA GLU A 508 -34.68 -20.24 -20.26
C GLU A 508 -33.62 -20.26 -19.14
N GLU A 509 -33.00 -21.42 -18.91
CA GLU A 509 -31.92 -21.57 -17.92
C GLU A 509 -30.80 -20.55 -18.19
N GLY A 510 -30.44 -19.75 -17.18
CA GLY A 510 -29.47 -18.67 -17.31
C GLY A 510 -30.00 -17.37 -17.94
N GLU A 511 -31.28 -17.27 -18.29
CA GLU A 511 -31.89 -16.02 -18.77
C GLU A 511 -31.74 -14.91 -17.71
N VAL A 512 -31.26 -13.75 -18.13
CA VAL A 512 -31.10 -12.58 -17.24
C VAL A 512 -32.22 -11.58 -17.48
N LYS A 513 -33.03 -11.32 -16.44
CA LYS A 513 -34.06 -10.29 -16.45
C LYS A 513 -33.63 -9.06 -15.65
N LYS A 514 -33.88 -7.89 -16.22
CA LYS A 514 -33.55 -6.58 -15.64
C LYS A 514 -34.78 -5.92 -15.04
N PHE A 515 -34.64 -5.42 -13.81
CA PHE A 515 -35.65 -4.65 -13.08
C PHE A 515 -35.04 -3.34 -12.57
N VAL A 516 -35.64 -2.20 -12.94
CA VAL A 516 -35.15 -0.87 -12.54
C VAL A 516 -36.25 -0.10 -11.86
N GLY A 517 -35.98 0.36 -10.64
CA GLY A 517 -36.90 1.18 -9.87
C GLY A 517 -36.19 2.27 -9.08
N PRO A 518 -36.90 3.33 -8.68
CA PRO A 518 -36.36 4.33 -7.76
C PRO A 518 -36.20 3.75 -6.36
N GLY A 519 -35.27 4.29 -5.59
CA GLY A 519 -35.21 4.09 -4.14
C GLY A 519 -36.44 4.68 -3.44
N SER A 520 -36.65 4.28 -2.19
CA SER A 520 -37.82 4.71 -1.43
C SER A 520 -37.80 6.23 -1.22
N ASN A 521 -38.95 6.89 -1.39
CA ASN A 521 -39.11 8.34 -1.19
C ASN A 521 -38.09 9.23 -1.97
N GLY A 522 -37.54 8.74 -3.08
CA GLY A 522 -36.54 9.47 -3.86
C GLY A 522 -35.19 9.63 -3.14
N GLU A 523 -34.86 8.70 -2.23
CA GLU A 523 -33.56 8.61 -1.59
C GLU A 523 -32.41 8.46 -2.60
N VAL A 524 -31.23 8.93 -2.23
CA VAL A 524 -30.00 8.63 -2.98
C VAL A 524 -29.61 7.19 -2.69
N THR A 525 -29.51 6.38 -3.74
CA THR A 525 -29.22 4.93 -3.66
C THR A 525 -27.72 4.65 -3.72
N GLY A 526 -26.93 5.62 -4.17
CA GLY A 526 -25.48 5.55 -4.19
C GLY A 526 -24.88 6.61 -5.12
N ILE A 527 -23.62 6.41 -5.49
CA ILE A 527 -22.90 7.28 -6.42
C ILE A 527 -22.60 6.57 -7.73
N SER A 528 -22.44 7.34 -8.82
CA SER A 528 -22.00 6.83 -10.11
C SER A 528 -21.02 7.77 -10.81
N VAL A 529 -19.97 7.20 -11.40
CA VAL A 529 -19.20 7.87 -12.46
C VAL A 529 -19.78 7.43 -13.79
N THR A 530 -20.22 8.39 -14.59
CA THR A 530 -20.88 8.13 -15.87
C THR A 530 -19.91 8.21 -17.04
N LYS A 531 -20.18 7.49 -18.13
CA LYS A 531 -19.35 7.49 -19.33
C LYS A 531 -19.29 8.86 -20.02
N GLN A 532 -20.42 9.56 -20.08
CA GLN A 532 -20.56 10.90 -20.69
C GLN A 532 -20.74 11.95 -19.60
N PRO A 533 -20.35 13.22 -19.80
CA PRO A 533 -20.69 14.28 -18.86
C PRO A 533 -22.19 14.32 -18.60
N TYR A 534 -22.56 14.44 -17.33
CA TYR A 534 -23.94 14.56 -16.90
C TYR A 534 -24.46 15.98 -17.13
N ASP A 535 -23.68 16.98 -16.70
CA ASP A 535 -23.95 18.39 -16.95
C ASP A 535 -23.08 18.86 -18.13
N PRO A 536 -23.68 19.30 -19.25
CA PRO A 536 -22.93 19.91 -20.35
C PRO A 536 -22.07 21.12 -19.92
N ASN A 537 -22.41 21.78 -18.82
CA ASN A 537 -21.68 22.91 -18.25
C ASN A 537 -20.61 22.51 -17.23
N ASP A 538 -20.63 21.26 -16.72
CA ASP A 538 -19.53 20.67 -15.94
C ASP A 538 -19.04 19.40 -16.65
N PRO A 539 -18.13 19.54 -17.63
CA PRO A 539 -17.61 18.41 -18.39
C PRO A 539 -16.92 17.36 -17.51
N MET A 540 -16.51 17.70 -16.28
CA MET A 540 -15.84 16.77 -15.35
C MET A 540 -16.80 15.76 -14.74
N THR A 541 -18.12 15.91 -14.88
CA THR A 541 -19.14 14.98 -14.35
C THR A 541 -19.25 13.65 -15.12
N GLY A 542 -18.34 13.39 -16.06
CA GLY A 542 -18.26 12.12 -16.77
C GLY A 542 -16.86 11.78 -17.25
N PHE A 543 -16.61 10.50 -17.42
CA PHE A 543 -15.29 9.93 -17.71
C PHE A 543 -14.69 10.41 -19.03
N LYS A 544 -15.52 10.70 -20.05
CA LYS A 544 -15.06 11.18 -21.36
C LYS A 544 -14.05 12.34 -21.24
N GLN A 545 -14.38 13.34 -20.42
CA GLN A 545 -13.53 14.51 -20.22
C GLN A 545 -12.76 14.43 -18.89
N GLY A 546 -13.41 13.98 -17.82
CA GLY A 546 -12.79 13.92 -16.49
C GLY A 546 -11.76 12.80 -16.32
N GLY A 547 -11.81 11.74 -17.13
CA GLY A 547 -10.90 10.61 -17.01
C GLY A 547 -10.87 10.04 -15.60
N MET A 548 -9.66 9.89 -15.06
CA MET A 548 -9.45 9.39 -13.70
C MET A 548 -9.88 10.36 -12.59
N ASP A 549 -10.14 11.62 -12.93
CA ASP A 549 -10.60 12.69 -12.03
C ASP A 549 -12.08 13.04 -12.26
N ALA A 550 -12.83 12.15 -12.93
CA ALA A 550 -14.25 12.35 -13.19
C ALA A 550 -15.04 12.42 -11.88
N LYS A 551 -15.83 13.47 -11.73
CA LYS A 551 -16.67 13.70 -10.56
C LYS A 551 -17.83 12.70 -10.55
N PRO A 552 -18.10 12.04 -9.41
CA PRO A 552 -19.28 11.20 -9.26
C PRO A 552 -20.55 12.05 -9.22
N VAL A 553 -21.69 11.42 -9.50
CA VAL A 553 -23.03 11.98 -9.29
C VAL A 553 -23.84 11.07 -8.38
N ASP A 554 -24.68 11.67 -7.55
CA ASP A 554 -25.69 10.94 -6.78
C ASP A 554 -26.74 10.36 -7.73
N VAL A 555 -27.11 9.11 -7.49
CA VAL A 555 -28.14 8.41 -8.27
C VAL A 555 -29.24 7.89 -7.35
N LYS A 556 -30.43 7.67 -7.93
CA LYS A 556 -31.65 7.39 -7.15
C LYS A 556 -32.39 6.12 -7.57
N ASN A 557 -31.99 5.49 -8.68
CA ASN A 557 -32.56 4.22 -9.09
C ASN A 557 -31.67 3.06 -8.66
N ILE A 558 -32.21 1.85 -8.77
CA ILE A 558 -31.57 0.57 -8.49
C ILE A 558 -31.79 -0.29 -9.74
N ASP A 559 -30.72 -0.78 -10.36
CA ASP A 559 -30.77 -1.76 -11.46
C ASP A 559 -30.42 -3.13 -10.87
N THR A 560 -31.43 -3.98 -10.71
CA THR A 560 -31.27 -5.36 -10.24
C THR A 560 -31.47 -6.31 -11.40
N ARG A 561 -30.53 -7.24 -11.57
CA ARG A 561 -30.54 -8.26 -12.61
C ARG A 561 -30.63 -9.64 -11.97
N LEU A 562 -31.71 -10.34 -12.29
CA LEU A 562 -31.97 -11.69 -11.81
C LEU A 562 -31.64 -12.67 -12.93
N LYS A 563 -30.87 -13.70 -12.62
CA LYS A 563 -30.53 -14.80 -13.55
C LYS A 563 -31.36 -16.01 -13.15
N TYR A 564 -32.17 -16.53 -14.07
CA TYR A 564 -33.01 -17.69 -13.82
C TYR A 564 -32.16 -18.94 -13.59
N ASP A 565 -32.47 -19.68 -12.54
CA ASP A 565 -31.93 -21.02 -12.26
C ASP A 565 -33.03 -21.90 -11.68
N SER A 566 -33.38 -22.95 -12.43
CA SER A 566 -34.48 -23.85 -12.06
C SER A 566 -34.21 -24.72 -10.83
N ASN A 567 -32.97 -24.79 -10.35
CA ASN A 567 -32.57 -25.58 -9.19
C ASN A 567 -32.64 -24.80 -7.86
N LEU A 568 -32.93 -23.50 -7.91
CA LEU A 568 -33.01 -22.63 -6.74
C LEU A 568 -34.45 -22.37 -6.31
N ASP A 569 -34.63 -21.96 -5.06
CA ASP A 569 -35.91 -21.46 -4.54
C ASP A 569 -35.72 -20.17 -3.72
N PRO A 570 -36.11 -18.99 -4.25
CA PRO A 570 -36.76 -18.79 -5.54
C PRO A 570 -35.85 -19.14 -6.73
N PRO A 571 -36.42 -19.43 -7.92
CA PRO A 571 -35.67 -19.98 -9.06
C PRO A 571 -34.86 -18.93 -9.82
N PHE A 572 -34.08 -18.14 -9.10
CA PHE A 572 -33.14 -17.17 -9.64
C PHE A 572 -32.08 -16.80 -8.61
N VAL A 573 -30.95 -16.27 -9.09
CA VAL A 573 -29.96 -15.56 -8.27
C VAL A 573 -29.97 -14.07 -8.59
N VAL A 574 -29.60 -13.23 -7.62
CA VAL A 574 -29.23 -11.84 -7.89
C VAL A 574 -27.83 -11.81 -8.52
N MET A 575 -27.78 -11.91 -9.84
CA MET A 575 -26.52 -11.87 -10.59
C MET A 575 -25.77 -10.55 -10.33
N THR A 576 -26.49 -9.44 -10.34
CA THR A 576 -25.93 -8.14 -9.93
C THR A 576 -27.04 -7.17 -9.55
N SER A 577 -26.77 -6.30 -8.59
CA SER A 577 -27.59 -5.14 -8.24
C SER A 577 -26.68 -3.92 -8.10
N MET A 578 -27.12 -2.76 -8.55
CA MET A 578 -26.29 -1.56 -8.52
C MET A 578 -27.12 -0.29 -8.50
N PRO A 579 -26.62 0.81 -7.91
CA PRO A 579 -27.23 2.11 -8.10
C PRO A 579 -27.24 2.51 -9.57
N ALA A 580 -28.35 3.09 -10.02
CA ALA A 580 -28.58 3.42 -11.41
C ALA A 580 -29.23 4.80 -11.54
N ARG A 581 -29.08 5.38 -12.72
CA ARG A 581 -29.70 6.66 -13.07
C ARG A 581 -31.19 6.51 -13.33
#